data_AF-A0A7C1P112-F1
#
_entry.id   AF-A0A7C1P112-F1
#
_cell.length_a   1.000
_cell.length_b   1.000
_cell.length_c   1.000
_cell.angle_alpha   90.00
_cell.angle_beta   90.00
_cell.angle_gamma   90.00
#
_symmetry.space_group_name_H-M   'P 1'
#
loop_
_entity.id
_entity.type
_entity.pdbx_description
1 polymer ?
#
loop_
_entity_poly.entity_id
_entity_poly.type
_entity_poly.pdbx_seq_one_letter_code
_entity_poly.pdbx_strand_id
1 'polypeptide(L)'
;MFQWLTLLLASSALIACGGQRVTSTIITPLQQQTVQVEESQLLDIAILPFDPGLDDADDDDITVLPAVRNAEAQYLPNKLAATLQQTAAWGAVRAVPSRQTIVDVYVDGTIVHSDGETLTLDISVSDSSNRHWYKKSYGETVGQYAYDNSRQTKRDPFQGLFNRIANDLLQYNQQLSSEDAKKLRTISALRFARDFSPETFNKHIKETPGGQLEILSLPARNDPTLLRIERIRERDYLYIDTMQEYYDAFSLKMERPYQAWRMNSYEELEAVRELKRQSRNRTIGGIIAIVAGIAAAGNNGGSSQSAAAVSIGAGALLIKSGLAKKAELQIHKDALIELGQSLEAAVEPRVIELENRTITLTGNVEAQYAQWKVLLRDIYQAERGGI
;
A
#
# COMPACT_ATOMS: atom_id res chain seq x y z
N MET A 1 -57.66 16.25 16.26
CA MET A 1 -57.39 15.20 15.25
C MET A 1 -56.31 15.62 14.22
N PHE A 2 -56.21 16.90 13.86
CA PHE A 2 -55.22 17.38 12.87
C PHE A 2 -53.77 17.56 13.38
N GLN A 3 -53.53 17.72 14.69
CA GLN A 3 -52.16 17.91 15.24
C GLN A 3 -51.36 16.61 15.40
N TRP A 4 -52.01 15.44 15.41
CA TRP A 4 -51.33 14.16 15.53
C TRP A 4 -50.87 13.61 14.18
N LEU A 5 -51.48 14.07 13.08
CA LEU A 5 -51.12 13.69 11.71
C LEU A 5 -49.85 14.41 11.23
N THR A 6 -49.60 15.64 11.69
CA THR A 6 -48.42 16.42 11.31
C THR A 6 -47.15 15.95 12.01
N LEU A 7 -47.25 15.41 13.24
CA LEU A 7 -46.09 14.84 13.95
C LEU A 7 -45.63 13.49 13.36
N LEU A 8 -46.57 12.71 12.81
CA LEU A 8 -46.29 11.44 12.14
C LEU A 8 -45.68 11.64 10.74
N LEU A 9 -46.01 12.71 10.02
CA LEU A 9 -45.36 13.02 8.73
C LEU A 9 -43.95 13.61 8.88
N ALA A 10 -43.67 14.36 9.96
CA ALA A 10 -42.35 14.97 10.18
C ALA A 10 -41.27 13.94 10.61
N SER A 11 -41.66 12.80 11.18
CA SER A 11 -40.73 11.76 11.63
C SER A 11 -40.28 10.81 10.50
N SER A 12 -40.88 10.89 9.33
CA SER A 12 -40.57 10.03 8.17
C SER A 12 -39.44 10.57 7.28
N ALA A 13 -38.95 11.79 7.53
CA ALA A 13 -38.05 12.49 6.62
C ALA A 13 -36.55 12.31 6.94
N LEU A 14 -36.17 11.53 7.97
CA LEU A 14 -34.78 11.49 8.46
C LEU A 14 -34.04 10.15 8.33
N ILE A 15 -34.54 9.16 7.58
CA ILE A 15 -33.79 7.91 7.37
C ILE A 15 -33.76 7.53 5.90
N ALA A 16 -33.03 8.33 5.11
CA ALA A 16 -32.60 7.94 3.77
C ALA A 16 -31.17 8.43 3.48
N CYS A 17 -30.24 8.18 4.40
CA CYS A 17 -28.82 8.08 4.03
C CYS A 17 -28.59 6.66 3.46
N GLY A 18 -29.03 6.43 2.23
CA GLY A 18 -28.62 5.26 1.47
C GLY A 18 -27.16 5.43 1.07
N GLY A 19 -26.27 4.62 1.63
CA GLY A 19 -24.85 4.60 1.25
C GLY A 19 -24.73 4.39 -0.26
N GLN A 20 -24.16 5.37 -0.96
CA GLN A 20 -23.98 5.31 -2.41
C GLN A 20 -22.97 4.20 -2.72
N ARG A 21 -23.40 3.19 -3.47
CA ARG A 21 -22.55 2.11 -3.98
C ARG A 21 -21.72 2.65 -5.16
N VAL A 22 -20.41 2.64 -5.05
CA VAL A 22 -19.51 2.96 -6.17
C VAL A 22 -19.61 1.80 -7.17
N THR A 23 -20.16 2.06 -8.35
CA THR A 23 -20.33 1.06 -9.41
C THR A 23 -19.23 1.14 -10.46
N SER A 24 -18.67 2.32 -10.69
CA SER A 24 -17.52 2.54 -11.57
C SER A 24 -16.60 3.63 -11.02
N THR A 25 -15.30 3.48 -11.26
CA THR A 25 -14.27 4.44 -10.83
C THR A 25 -13.71 5.13 -12.07
N ILE A 26 -13.78 6.46 -12.12
CA ILE A 26 -13.13 7.25 -13.17
C ILE A 26 -11.64 7.28 -12.84
N ILE A 27 -10.83 6.65 -13.70
CA ILE A 27 -9.38 6.59 -13.50
C ILE A 27 -8.77 7.95 -13.77
N THR A 28 -7.92 8.42 -12.85
CA THR A 28 -7.10 9.61 -13.06
C THR A 28 -6.09 9.34 -14.19
N PRO A 29 -6.05 10.15 -15.27
CA PRO A 29 -5.06 9.96 -16.32
C PRO A 29 -3.65 10.23 -15.80
N LEU A 30 -2.68 9.47 -16.30
CA LEU A 30 -1.26 9.70 -16.01
C LEU A 30 -0.77 10.93 -16.79
N GLN A 31 -0.12 11.85 -16.10
CA GLN A 31 0.51 13.01 -16.72
C GLN A 31 1.94 12.66 -17.15
N GLN A 32 2.34 13.21 -18.28
CA GLN A 32 3.69 13.03 -18.82
C GLN A 32 4.42 14.38 -18.85
N GLN A 33 5.73 14.31 -18.68
CA GLN A 33 6.60 15.45 -18.91
C GLN A 33 6.63 15.77 -20.41
N THR A 34 6.13 16.94 -20.78
CA THR A 34 6.06 17.39 -22.18
C THR A 34 7.21 18.33 -22.56
N VAL A 35 7.85 18.95 -21.57
CA VAL A 35 8.99 19.86 -21.78
C VAL A 35 10.28 19.07 -21.65
N GLN A 36 11.16 19.20 -22.63
CA GLN A 36 12.50 18.60 -22.58
C GLN A 36 13.28 19.17 -21.39
N VAL A 37 13.71 18.29 -20.49
CA VAL A 37 14.54 18.62 -19.33
C VAL A 37 15.97 18.19 -19.63
N GLU A 38 16.94 19.04 -19.29
CA GLU A 38 18.36 18.70 -19.39
C GLU A 38 18.67 17.47 -18.54
N GLU A 39 19.45 16.52 -19.07
CA GLU A 39 19.81 15.28 -18.35
C GLU A 39 20.47 15.57 -16.99
N SER A 40 21.22 16.68 -16.91
CA SER A 40 21.84 17.15 -15.66
C SER A 40 20.85 17.50 -14.54
N GLN A 41 19.57 17.68 -14.86
CA GLN A 41 18.49 18.03 -13.92
C GLN A 41 17.58 16.84 -13.58
N LEU A 42 17.66 15.74 -14.33
CA LEU A 42 16.86 14.55 -14.07
C LEU A 42 17.31 13.90 -12.75
N LEU A 43 16.36 13.74 -11.84
CA LEU A 43 16.56 13.13 -10.53
C LEU A 43 16.25 11.64 -10.59
N ASP A 44 17.07 10.82 -9.94
CA ASP A 44 16.84 9.39 -9.77
C ASP A 44 15.90 9.14 -8.58
N ILE A 45 14.90 8.26 -8.76
CA ILE A 45 13.95 7.86 -7.72
C ILE A 45 14.19 6.42 -7.29
N ALA A 46 14.26 6.21 -5.97
CA ALA A 46 14.10 4.93 -5.32
C ALA A 46 12.71 4.82 -4.71
N ILE A 47 11.98 3.78 -5.08
CA ILE A 47 10.77 3.35 -4.38
C ILE A 47 11.19 2.24 -3.41
N LEU A 48 10.97 2.46 -2.13
CA LEU A 48 11.34 1.53 -1.08
C LEU A 48 10.24 0.46 -0.90
N PRO A 49 10.57 -0.70 -0.31
CA PRO A 49 9.55 -1.65 0.11
C PRO A 49 8.57 -0.94 1.05
N PHE A 50 7.28 -1.14 0.82
CA PHE A 50 6.29 -0.51 1.69
C PHE A 50 6.23 -1.24 3.03
N ASP A 51 5.93 -0.49 4.07
CA ASP A 51 5.56 -1.06 5.36
C ASP A 51 4.20 -1.78 5.19
N PRO A 52 4.12 -3.08 5.54
CA PRO A 52 2.89 -3.85 5.41
C PRO A 52 1.75 -3.35 6.32
N GLY A 53 2.04 -2.50 7.31
CA GLY A 53 1.07 -1.88 8.22
C GLY A 53 0.52 -2.87 9.25
N LEU A 54 1.35 -3.84 9.67
CA LEU A 54 0.94 -4.92 10.58
C LEU A 54 1.08 -4.55 12.06
N ASP A 55 1.91 -3.56 12.39
CA ASP A 55 2.19 -3.19 13.78
C ASP A 55 0.99 -2.56 14.50
N ASP A 56 0.13 -1.86 13.75
CA ASP A 56 -1.08 -1.20 14.25
C ASP A 56 -2.37 -1.95 13.86
N ALA A 57 -2.26 -3.13 13.25
CA ALA A 57 -3.42 -3.90 12.83
C ALA A 57 -4.16 -4.47 14.05
N ASP A 58 -5.49 -4.35 14.06
CA ASP A 58 -6.31 -5.04 15.06
C ASP A 58 -6.25 -6.55 14.78
N ASP A 59 -5.82 -7.35 15.75
CA ASP A 59 -5.71 -8.81 15.63
C ASP A 59 -7.06 -9.45 15.24
N ASP A 60 -8.18 -8.77 15.51
CA ASP A 60 -9.53 -9.21 15.13
C ASP A 60 -9.96 -8.77 13.71
N ASP A 61 -9.16 -7.95 13.02
CA ASP A 61 -9.42 -7.52 11.63
C ASP A 61 -8.99 -8.59 10.61
N ILE A 62 -9.94 -9.47 10.33
CA ILE A 62 -9.85 -10.54 9.32
C ILE A 62 -9.54 -10.09 7.89
N THR A 63 -9.58 -8.78 7.58
CA THR A 63 -9.18 -8.28 6.25
C THR A 63 -7.66 -8.12 6.14
N VAL A 64 -6.95 -8.09 7.28
CA VAL A 64 -5.50 -7.99 7.32
C VAL A 64 -4.90 -9.40 7.36
N LEU A 65 -4.41 -9.85 6.21
CA LEU A 65 -3.72 -11.13 6.07
C LEU A 65 -2.20 -10.86 5.99
N PRO A 66 -1.40 -11.18 7.02
CA PRO A 66 0.02 -10.81 7.07
C PRO A 66 0.84 -11.26 5.85
N ALA A 67 0.62 -12.48 5.38
CA ALA A 67 1.30 -12.99 4.19
C ALA A 67 0.97 -12.16 2.93
N VAL A 68 -0.29 -11.74 2.78
CA VAL A 68 -0.72 -10.88 1.67
C VAL A 68 -0.08 -9.50 1.80
N ARG A 69 -0.14 -8.87 2.98
CA ARG A 69 0.48 -7.55 3.20
C ARG A 69 2.00 -7.59 2.95
N ASN A 70 2.69 -8.65 3.35
CA ASN A 70 4.12 -8.83 3.07
C ASN A 70 4.42 -8.99 1.57
N ALA A 71 3.55 -9.66 0.82
CA ALA A 71 3.68 -9.75 -0.63
C ALA A 71 3.40 -8.40 -1.31
N GLU A 72 2.37 -7.69 -0.85
CA GLU A 72 2.00 -6.35 -1.32
C GLU A 72 3.10 -5.31 -1.06
N ALA A 73 3.77 -5.42 0.10
CA ALA A 73 4.91 -4.59 0.48
C ALA A 73 6.05 -4.61 -0.53
N GLN A 74 6.17 -5.69 -1.32
CA GLN A 74 7.14 -5.80 -2.42
C GLN A 74 6.50 -5.53 -3.80
N TYR A 75 5.25 -5.93 -3.98
CA TYR A 75 4.55 -5.84 -5.27
C TYR A 75 4.15 -4.40 -5.63
N LEU A 76 3.56 -3.65 -4.68
CA LEU A 76 3.04 -2.31 -4.92
C LEU A 76 4.14 -1.28 -5.23
N PRO A 77 5.31 -1.30 -4.57
CA PRO A 77 6.45 -0.46 -4.97
C PRO A 77 6.84 -0.62 -6.43
N ASN A 78 6.88 -1.85 -6.94
CA ASN A 78 7.26 -2.09 -8.34
C ASN A 78 6.18 -1.58 -9.31
N LYS A 79 4.89 -1.69 -8.95
CA LYS A 79 3.81 -1.06 -9.72
C LYS A 79 3.91 0.46 -9.75
N LEU A 80 4.27 1.08 -8.62
CA LEU A 80 4.50 2.52 -8.57
C LEU A 80 5.73 2.92 -9.40
N ALA A 81 6.82 2.15 -9.33
CA ALA A 81 8.02 2.36 -10.15
C ALA A 81 7.68 2.34 -11.65
N ALA A 82 6.98 1.31 -12.12
CA ALA A 82 6.54 1.18 -13.51
C ALA A 82 5.60 2.32 -13.94
N THR A 83 4.78 2.85 -13.02
CA THR A 83 3.90 4.00 -13.30
C THR A 83 4.70 5.29 -13.42
N LEU A 84 5.66 5.51 -12.52
CA LEU A 84 6.54 6.68 -12.54
C LEU A 84 7.44 6.71 -13.78
N GLN A 85 7.95 5.57 -14.24
CA GLN A 85 8.74 5.48 -15.48
C GLN A 85 7.95 5.99 -16.70
N GLN A 86 6.63 5.73 -16.75
CA GLN A 86 5.77 6.19 -17.86
C GLN A 86 5.57 7.71 -17.91
N THR A 87 5.91 8.44 -16.84
CA THR A 87 5.85 9.91 -16.82
C THR A 87 6.96 10.58 -17.62
N ALA A 88 8.06 9.86 -17.90
CA ALA A 88 9.25 10.35 -18.58
C ALA A 88 9.85 11.65 -17.96
N ALA A 89 9.64 11.86 -16.66
CA ALA A 89 10.02 13.09 -15.95
C ALA A 89 11.28 12.97 -15.08
N TRP A 90 11.82 11.76 -15.00
CA TRP A 90 12.85 11.36 -14.03
C TRP A 90 14.06 10.80 -14.75
N GLY A 91 15.17 10.68 -14.02
CA GLY A 91 16.30 9.89 -14.47
C GLY A 91 15.94 8.41 -14.39
N ALA A 92 16.68 7.67 -13.60
CA ALA A 92 16.31 6.29 -13.31
C ALA A 92 15.25 6.21 -12.20
N VAL A 93 14.25 5.37 -12.41
CA VAL A 93 13.19 5.07 -11.43
C VAL A 93 13.23 3.58 -11.15
N ARG A 94 13.49 3.21 -9.90
CA ARG A 94 13.74 1.81 -9.51
C ARG A 94 13.09 1.45 -8.19
N ALA A 95 12.57 0.23 -8.07
CA ALA A 95 12.29 -0.35 -6.77
C ALA A 95 13.62 -0.79 -6.14
N VAL A 96 13.93 -0.40 -4.91
CA VAL A 96 15.22 -0.72 -4.28
C VAL A 96 15.00 -1.51 -3.00
N PRO A 97 15.98 -2.32 -2.54
CA PRO A 97 15.85 -3.10 -1.32
C PRO A 97 15.70 -2.25 -0.06
N SER A 98 16.43 -1.12 0.03
CA SER A 98 16.49 -0.32 1.24
C SER A 98 17.09 1.07 0.98
N ARG A 99 17.04 1.92 2.01
CA ARG A 99 17.65 3.26 2.03
C ARG A 99 19.19 3.25 1.98
N GLN A 100 19.83 2.08 1.97
CA GLN A 100 21.27 1.96 1.71
C GLN A 100 21.62 2.30 0.25
N THR A 101 20.65 2.19 -0.66
CA THR A 101 20.81 2.61 -2.06
C THR A 101 20.73 4.12 -2.15
N ILE A 102 21.86 4.77 -2.42
CA ILE A 102 21.92 6.24 -2.48
C ILE A 102 21.43 6.75 -3.83
N VAL A 103 20.23 7.34 -3.82
CA VAL A 103 19.61 8.05 -4.94
C VAL A 103 19.25 9.49 -4.54
N ASP A 104 18.67 10.24 -5.47
CA ASP A 104 18.27 11.64 -5.26
C ASP A 104 16.97 11.77 -4.47
N VAL A 105 15.97 10.92 -4.74
CA VAL A 105 14.65 10.97 -4.12
C VAL A 105 14.21 9.58 -3.66
N TYR A 106 13.67 9.51 -2.45
CA TYR A 106 13.12 8.31 -1.84
C TYR A 106 11.61 8.44 -1.70
N VAL A 107 10.92 7.39 -2.10
CA VAL A 107 9.48 7.22 -1.90
C VAL A 107 9.27 6.02 -0.98
N ASP A 108 8.80 6.31 0.23
CA ASP A 108 8.38 5.32 1.21
C ASP A 108 6.85 5.23 1.20
N GLY A 109 6.32 4.07 1.59
CA GLY A 109 4.88 3.87 1.70
C GLY A 109 4.53 2.98 2.88
N THR A 110 3.35 3.19 3.44
CA THR A 110 2.71 2.27 4.41
C THR A 110 1.36 1.85 3.85
N ILE A 111 1.10 0.54 3.84
CA ILE A 111 -0.19 0.01 3.43
C ILE A 111 -1.15 0.14 4.62
N VAL A 112 -2.04 1.14 4.55
CA VAL A 112 -3.03 1.36 5.61
C VAL A 112 -4.18 0.37 5.45
N HIS A 113 -4.71 0.25 4.24
CA HIS A 113 -5.81 -0.65 3.92
C HIS A 113 -5.58 -1.30 2.56
N SER A 114 -5.81 -2.60 2.44
CA SER A 114 -5.75 -3.29 1.15
C SER A 114 -6.69 -4.49 1.15
N ASP A 115 -7.72 -4.41 0.31
CA ASP A 115 -8.60 -5.51 0.01
C ASP A 115 -9.08 -5.44 -1.46
N GLY A 116 -10.03 -6.31 -1.82
CA GLY A 116 -10.63 -6.34 -3.15
C GLY A 116 -11.44 -5.10 -3.54
N GLU A 117 -11.77 -4.22 -2.61
CA GLU A 117 -12.63 -3.07 -2.81
C GLU A 117 -11.90 -1.74 -2.60
N THR A 118 -10.98 -1.65 -1.65
CA THR A 118 -10.31 -0.42 -1.24
C THR A 118 -8.82 -0.65 -1.06
N LEU A 119 -8.04 0.30 -1.57
CA LEU A 119 -6.61 0.40 -1.34
C LEU A 119 -6.31 1.80 -0.79
N THR A 120 -5.64 1.86 0.37
CA THR A 120 -5.20 3.09 1.02
C THR A 120 -3.72 3.00 1.34
N LEU A 121 -2.94 3.91 0.77
CA LEU A 121 -1.50 4.02 0.96
C LEU A 121 -1.14 5.38 1.56
N ASP A 122 -0.35 5.35 2.63
CA ASP A 122 0.31 6.55 3.15
C ASP A 122 1.69 6.66 2.51
N ILE A 123 1.89 7.66 1.65
CA ILE A 123 3.15 7.86 0.93
C ILE A 123 3.93 9.02 1.55
N SER A 124 5.22 8.80 1.74
CA SER A 124 6.17 9.79 2.25
C SER A 124 7.31 9.96 1.25
N VAL A 125 7.56 11.19 0.84
CA VAL A 125 8.61 11.50 -0.14
C VAL A 125 9.68 12.36 0.53
N SER A 126 10.93 11.93 0.43
CA SER A 126 12.08 12.65 0.96
C SER A 126 13.24 12.61 -0.01
N ASP A 127 14.17 13.54 0.09
CA ASP A 127 15.33 13.60 -0.80
C ASP A 127 16.65 13.23 -0.13
N SER A 128 17.70 13.11 -0.93
CA SER A 128 19.04 12.77 -0.48
C SER A 128 19.67 13.81 0.45
N SER A 129 19.10 15.01 0.59
CA SER A 129 19.50 15.98 1.60
C SER A 129 18.83 15.76 2.96
N ASN A 130 18.05 14.68 3.11
CA ASN A 130 17.16 14.39 4.24
C ASN A 130 16.03 15.43 4.38
N ARG A 131 15.72 16.19 3.33
CA ARG A 131 14.57 17.09 3.33
C ARG A 131 13.32 16.30 2.96
N HIS A 132 12.29 16.46 3.79
CA HIS A 132 10.97 15.91 3.52
C HIS A 132 10.23 16.78 2.50
N TRP A 133 9.72 16.18 1.44
CA TRP A 133 8.93 16.86 0.41
C TRP A 133 7.47 16.96 0.84
N TYR A 134 6.85 15.80 1.11
CA TYR A 134 5.49 15.71 1.60
C TYR A 134 5.17 14.30 2.12
N LYS A 135 4.15 14.22 2.99
CA LYS A 135 3.49 12.96 3.36
C LYS A 135 2.00 13.11 3.04
N LYS A 136 1.43 12.15 2.32
CA LYS A 136 0.03 12.22 1.86
C LYS A 136 -0.59 10.82 1.81
N SER A 137 -1.85 10.73 2.20
CA SER A 137 -2.65 9.51 2.12
C SER A 137 -3.40 9.47 0.78
N TYR A 138 -3.34 8.32 0.11
CA TYR A 138 -3.98 8.05 -1.16
C TYR A 138 -4.92 6.87 -1.00
N GLY A 139 -6.23 7.12 -1.11
CA GLY A 139 -7.26 6.09 -1.11
C GLY A 139 -7.90 5.93 -2.48
N GLU A 140 -8.31 4.72 -2.82
CA GLU A 140 -9.16 4.41 -3.95
C GLU A 140 -10.12 3.27 -3.59
N THR A 141 -11.39 3.47 -3.90
CA THR A 141 -12.43 2.45 -3.77
C THR A 141 -12.92 2.08 -5.17
N VAL A 142 -12.92 0.80 -5.48
CA VAL A 142 -13.32 0.26 -6.77
C VAL A 142 -14.66 -0.46 -6.69
N GLY A 143 -15.47 -0.31 -7.73
CA GLY A 143 -16.74 -1.03 -7.86
C GLY A 143 -16.57 -2.40 -8.52
N GLN A 144 -17.63 -3.20 -8.49
CA GLN A 144 -17.69 -4.56 -9.07
C GLN A 144 -17.16 -4.64 -10.51
N TYR A 145 -17.36 -3.60 -11.33
CA TYR A 145 -16.93 -3.58 -12.72
C TYR A 145 -15.43 -3.38 -12.94
N ALA A 146 -14.66 -3.10 -11.88
CA ALA A 146 -13.20 -2.97 -11.99
C ALA A 146 -12.52 -4.30 -12.31
N TYR A 147 -13.18 -5.43 -12.04
CA TYR A 147 -12.69 -6.79 -12.34
C TYR A 147 -13.31 -7.40 -13.61
N ASP A 148 -14.13 -6.64 -14.36
CA ASP A 148 -14.82 -7.16 -15.54
C ASP A 148 -13.86 -7.30 -16.75
N ASN A 149 -13.33 -8.51 -16.92
CA ASN A 149 -12.43 -8.89 -18.01
C ASN A 149 -13.05 -8.72 -19.42
N SER A 150 -14.38 -8.61 -19.55
CA SER A 150 -15.05 -8.46 -20.85
C SER A 150 -14.94 -7.05 -21.40
N ARG A 151 -14.63 -6.05 -20.56
CA ARG A 151 -14.57 -4.63 -20.93
C ARG A 151 -13.15 -4.15 -21.23
N GLN A 152 -12.39 -4.90 -22.04
CA GLN A 152 -11.17 -4.49 -22.77
C GLN A 152 -10.00 -3.81 -22.04
N THR A 153 -10.09 -3.41 -20.77
CA THR A 153 -8.97 -2.87 -20.01
C THR A 153 -8.38 -3.95 -19.12
N LYS A 154 -7.41 -4.70 -19.66
CA LYS A 154 -6.44 -5.48 -18.87
C LYS A 154 -5.56 -4.51 -18.07
N ARG A 155 -6.13 -3.86 -17.06
CA ARG A 155 -5.47 -2.82 -16.26
C ARG A 155 -5.73 -3.11 -14.79
N ASP A 156 -4.79 -2.70 -13.94
CA ASP A 156 -4.96 -2.83 -12.51
C ASP A 156 -6.17 -1.98 -12.05
N PRO A 157 -7.10 -2.54 -11.24
CA PRO A 157 -8.24 -1.82 -10.68
C PRO A 157 -7.87 -0.50 -9.98
N PHE A 158 -6.69 -0.46 -9.36
CA PHE A 158 -6.19 0.68 -8.58
C PHE A 158 -5.16 1.53 -9.34
N GLN A 159 -5.11 1.43 -10.67
CA GLN A 159 -4.19 2.25 -11.49
C GLN A 159 -4.39 3.76 -11.26
N GLY A 160 -5.62 4.19 -10.93
CA GLY A 160 -5.91 5.59 -10.64
C GLY A 160 -5.12 6.11 -9.43
N LEU A 161 -4.99 5.29 -8.38
CA LEU A 161 -4.20 5.59 -7.19
C LEU A 161 -2.73 5.81 -7.53
N PHE A 162 -2.11 4.88 -8.27
CA PHE A 162 -0.70 5.03 -8.68
C PHE A 162 -0.49 6.25 -9.58
N ASN A 163 -1.43 6.53 -10.49
CA ASN A 163 -1.36 7.72 -11.34
C ASN A 163 -1.42 9.01 -10.51
N ARG A 164 -2.24 9.07 -9.45
CA ARG A 164 -2.29 10.23 -8.55
C ARG A 164 -0.97 10.45 -7.80
N ILE A 165 -0.35 9.39 -7.29
CA ILE A 165 0.96 9.48 -6.64
C ILE A 165 2.00 9.99 -7.65
N ALA A 166 2.02 9.43 -8.86
CA ALA A 166 2.96 9.83 -9.90
C ALA A 166 2.78 11.28 -10.36
N ASN A 167 1.52 11.74 -10.49
CA ASN A 167 1.20 13.11 -10.86
C ASN A 167 1.60 14.11 -9.76
N ASP A 168 1.40 13.79 -8.49
CA ASP A 168 1.83 14.66 -7.38
C ASP A 168 3.35 14.77 -7.30
N LEU A 169 4.07 13.65 -7.49
CA LEU A 169 5.53 13.63 -7.61
C LEU A 169 6.00 14.50 -8.80
N LEU A 170 5.36 14.36 -9.97
CA LEU A 170 5.65 15.18 -11.14
C LEU A 170 5.43 16.67 -10.87
N GLN A 171 4.30 17.02 -10.23
CA GLN A 171 3.99 18.40 -9.88
C GLN A 171 5.04 18.99 -8.94
N TYR A 172 5.52 18.23 -7.95
CA TYR A 172 6.59 18.68 -7.07
C TYR A 172 7.90 18.87 -7.84
N ASN A 173 8.24 17.94 -8.74
CA ASN A 173 9.43 18.04 -9.58
C ASN A 173 9.44 19.29 -10.45
N GLN A 174 8.28 19.63 -11.04
CA GLN A 174 8.13 20.81 -11.89
C GLN A 174 8.27 22.14 -11.12
N GLN A 175 8.15 22.11 -9.79
CA GLN A 175 8.36 23.28 -8.93
C GLN A 175 9.82 23.42 -8.47
N LEU A 176 10.65 22.38 -8.63
CA LEU A 176 12.08 22.44 -8.30
C LEU A 176 12.84 23.29 -9.32
N SER A 177 13.72 24.16 -8.83
CA SER A 177 14.61 24.92 -9.70
C SER A 177 15.69 24.01 -10.31
N SER A 178 16.22 24.40 -11.48
CA SER A 178 17.37 23.72 -12.11
C SER A 178 18.59 23.67 -11.16
N GLU A 179 18.78 24.69 -10.34
CA GLU A 179 19.87 24.76 -9.37
C GLU A 179 19.66 23.77 -8.22
N ASP A 180 18.45 23.70 -7.68
CA ASP A 180 18.10 22.77 -6.61
C ASP A 180 18.23 21.31 -7.07
N ALA A 181 17.77 20.99 -8.28
CA ALA A 181 17.92 19.65 -8.85
C ALA A 181 19.40 19.25 -8.96
N LYS A 182 20.25 20.12 -9.52
CA LYS A 182 21.70 19.88 -9.62
C LYS A 182 22.38 19.78 -8.26
N LYS A 183 21.97 20.62 -7.31
CA LYS A 183 22.44 20.58 -5.92
C LYS A 183 22.10 19.24 -5.28
N LEU A 184 20.88 18.75 -5.45
CA LEU A 184 20.44 17.48 -4.90
C LEU A 184 21.25 16.30 -5.46
N ARG A 185 21.47 16.26 -6.78
CA ARG A 185 22.34 15.25 -7.40
C ARG A 185 23.77 15.28 -6.86
N THR A 186 24.27 16.49 -6.61
CA THR A 186 25.60 16.68 -6.01
C THR A 186 25.65 16.16 -4.57
N ILE A 187 24.58 16.39 -3.78
CA ILE A 187 24.44 15.83 -2.43
C ILE A 187 24.46 14.30 -2.49
N SER A 188 23.70 13.68 -3.40
CA SER A 188 23.68 12.22 -3.57
C SER A 188 25.06 11.68 -3.94
N ALA A 189 25.78 12.35 -4.84
CA ALA A 189 27.14 11.98 -5.22
C ALA A 189 28.13 12.07 -4.04
N LEU A 190 28.06 13.16 -3.27
CA LEU A 190 28.90 13.35 -2.09
C LEU A 190 28.57 12.35 -0.97
N ARG A 191 27.29 12.01 -0.77
CA ARG A 191 26.87 10.95 0.14
C ARG A 191 27.46 9.61 -0.26
N PHE A 192 27.34 9.25 -1.53
CA PHE A 192 27.92 8.01 -2.03
C PHE A 192 29.45 8.02 -1.84
N ALA A 193 30.12 9.12 -2.16
CA ALA A 193 31.56 9.23 -1.95
C ALA A 193 31.97 9.12 -0.47
N ARG A 194 31.19 9.71 0.43
CA ARG A 194 31.38 9.61 1.88
C ARG A 194 31.23 8.18 2.39
N ASP A 195 30.34 7.37 1.81
CA ASP A 195 30.16 5.96 2.19
C ASP A 195 31.37 5.06 1.88
N PHE A 196 32.21 5.46 0.91
CA PHE A 196 33.42 4.73 0.51
C PHE A 196 34.71 5.35 1.06
N SER A 197 34.76 6.67 1.20
CA SER A 197 35.93 7.41 1.69
C SER A 197 35.52 8.54 2.65
N PRO A 198 35.07 8.19 3.88
CA PRO A 198 34.66 9.19 4.87
C PRO A 198 35.76 10.21 5.16
N GLU A 199 37.02 9.76 5.26
CA GLU A 199 38.17 10.61 5.56
C GLU A 199 38.43 11.70 4.51
N THR A 200 38.06 11.47 3.25
CA THR A 200 38.20 12.46 2.17
C THR A 200 36.96 13.34 2.08
N PHE A 201 35.77 12.76 2.19
CA PHE A 201 34.52 13.44 1.83
C PHE A 201 33.73 14.04 3.00
N ASN A 202 34.05 13.71 4.25
CA ASN A 202 33.41 14.33 5.43
C ASN A 202 33.59 15.87 5.49
N LYS A 203 34.62 16.43 4.85
CA LYS A 203 34.83 17.88 4.75
C LYS A 203 33.97 18.58 3.70
N HIS A 204 33.38 17.82 2.78
CA HIS A 204 32.61 18.35 1.65
C HIS A 204 31.11 18.44 1.95
N ILE A 205 30.62 17.65 2.89
CA ILE A 205 29.21 17.58 3.25
C ILE A 205 29.05 17.46 4.77
N LYS A 206 28.17 18.28 5.35
CA LYS A 206 27.85 18.22 6.79
C LYS A 206 26.37 17.98 6.99
N GLU A 207 26.04 17.41 8.14
CA GLU A 207 24.69 17.36 8.64
C GLU A 207 24.45 18.57 9.55
N THR A 208 23.33 19.25 9.35
CA THR A 208 22.87 20.34 10.19
C THR A 208 22.27 19.80 11.49
N PRO A 209 22.10 20.62 12.54
CA PRO A 209 21.42 20.18 13.76
C PRO A 209 20.00 19.63 13.54
N GLY A 210 19.34 20.01 12.45
CA GLY A 210 18.02 19.50 12.05
C GLY A 210 18.06 18.25 11.16
N GLY A 211 19.22 17.62 10.97
CA GLY A 211 19.38 16.38 10.20
C GLY A 211 19.50 16.55 8.68
N GLN A 212 19.39 17.78 8.17
CA GLN A 212 19.54 18.07 6.74
C GLN A 212 21.01 18.13 6.32
N LEU A 213 21.33 17.65 5.13
CA LEU A 213 22.69 17.65 4.59
C LEU A 213 22.96 18.90 3.74
N GLU A 214 24.09 19.55 3.99
CA GLU A 214 24.54 20.74 3.27
C GLU A 214 25.93 20.53 2.67
N ILE A 215 26.11 21.02 1.44
CA ILE A 215 27.40 21.07 0.76
C ILE A 215 28.24 22.20 1.37
N LEU A 216 29.43 21.86 1.87
CA LEU A 216 30.40 22.84 2.36
C LEU A 216 31.38 23.29 1.27
N SER A 217 31.80 22.34 0.44
CA SER A 217 32.73 22.56 -0.65
C SER A 217 32.63 21.42 -1.66
N LEU A 218 33.03 21.67 -2.89
CA LEU A 218 33.07 20.64 -3.92
C LEU A 218 34.51 20.11 -4.09
N PRO A 219 34.71 18.80 -4.25
CA PRO A 219 35.98 18.24 -4.69
C PRO A 219 36.32 18.74 -6.10
N ALA A 220 37.60 18.70 -6.47
CA ALA A 220 38.01 19.00 -7.83
C ALA A 220 37.42 17.97 -8.80
N ARG A 221 36.94 18.40 -9.98
CA ARG A 221 36.32 17.51 -10.97
C ARG A 221 37.25 16.39 -11.46
N ASN A 222 38.57 16.61 -11.40
CA ASN A 222 39.61 15.67 -11.78
C ASN A 222 40.27 14.98 -10.57
N ASP A 223 39.66 15.03 -9.39
CA ASP A 223 40.15 14.32 -8.21
C ASP A 223 40.17 12.79 -8.50
N PRO A 224 41.34 12.12 -8.42
CA PRO A 224 41.44 10.70 -8.71
C PRO A 224 40.58 9.82 -7.80
N THR A 225 40.36 10.24 -6.56
CA THR A 225 39.51 9.55 -5.58
C THR A 225 38.05 9.63 -6.01
N LEU A 226 37.60 10.82 -6.44
CA LEU A 226 36.25 11.03 -6.94
C LEU A 226 35.99 10.17 -8.19
N LEU A 227 36.89 10.23 -9.18
CA LEU A 227 36.76 9.44 -10.42
C LEU A 227 36.75 7.92 -10.16
N ARG A 228 37.45 7.44 -9.12
CA ARG A 228 37.39 6.03 -8.71
C ARG A 228 36.03 5.69 -8.10
N ILE A 229 35.52 6.53 -7.21
CA ILE A 229 34.21 6.35 -6.58
C ILE A 229 33.08 6.38 -7.62
N GLU A 230 33.17 7.25 -8.62
CA GLU A 230 32.19 7.30 -9.72
C GLU A 230 32.11 5.96 -10.47
N ARG A 231 33.24 5.31 -10.77
CA ARG A 231 33.27 3.96 -11.36
C ARG A 231 32.67 2.90 -10.45
N ILE A 232 32.86 3.01 -9.13
CA ILE A 232 32.20 2.14 -8.15
C ILE A 232 30.68 2.37 -8.14
N ARG A 233 30.24 3.62 -8.30
CA ARG A 233 28.81 3.97 -8.41
C ARG A 233 28.17 3.39 -9.66
N GLU A 234 28.85 3.45 -10.79
CA GLU A 234 28.38 2.82 -12.03
C GLU A 234 28.19 1.30 -11.86
N ARG A 235 29.13 0.63 -11.17
CA ARG A 235 28.99 -0.80 -10.83
C ARG A 235 27.81 -1.06 -9.90
N ASP A 236 27.58 -0.18 -8.91
CA ASP A 236 26.43 -0.27 -8.02
C ASP A 236 25.10 -0.16 -8.78
N TYR A 237 25.01 0.76 -9.74
CA TYR A 237 23.84 0.92 -10.61
C TYR A 237 23.57 -0.32 -11.46
N LEU A 238 24.59 -0.90 -12.08
CA LEU A 238 24.44 -2.14 -12.85
C LEU A 238 23.89 -3.28 -11.98
N TYR A 239 24.36 -3.39 -10.73
CA TYR A 239 23.85 -4.40 -9.81
C TYR A 239 22.38 -4.15 -9.45
N ILE A 240 22.00 -2.91 -9.14
CA ILE A 240 20.59 -2.56 -8.86
C ILE A 240 19.70 -2.84 -10.08
N ASP A 241 20.21 -2.61 -11.30
CA ASP A 241 19.50 -2.95 -12.54
C ASP A 241 19.27 -4.47 -12.66
N THR A 242 20.26 -5.32 -12.30
CA THR A 242 20.03 -6.78 -12.24
C THR A 242 18.99 -7.18 -11.19
N MET A 243 18.90 -6.44 -10.09
CA MET A 243 17.87 -6.67 -9.07
C MET A 243 16.47 -6.26 -9.55
N GLN A 244 16.36 -5.32 -10.50
CA GLN A 244 15.06 -5.00 -11.11
C GLN A 244 14.44 -6.21 -11.80
N GLU A 245 15.26 -7.05 -12.46
CA GLU A 245 14.77 -8.26 -13.11
C GLU A 245 14.07 -9.21 -12.11
N TYR A 246 14.56 -9.26 -10.86
CA TYR A 246 13.90 -10.01 -9.80
C TYR A 246 12.53 -9.39 -9.43
N TYR A 247 12.48 -8.07 -9.21
CA TYR A 247 11.23 -7.39 -8.87
C TYR A 247 10.18 -7.53 -9.98
N ASP A 248 10.60 -7.43 -11.24
CA ASP A 248 9.74 -7.63 -12.40
C ASP A 248 9.24 -9.07 -12.51
N ALA A 249 10.13 -10.06 -12.30
CA ALA A 249 9.75 -11.46 -12.28
C ALA A 249 8.77 -11.77 -11.13
N PHE A 250 8.98 -11.17 -9.95
CA PHE A 250 8.05 -11.29 -8.83
C PHE A 250 6.70 -10.66 -9.17
N SER A 251 6.67 -9.44 -9.72
CA SER A 251 5.45 -8.78 -10.15
C SER A 251 4.67 -9.57 -11.20
N LEU A 252 5.36 -10.18 -12.17
CA LEU A 252 4.74 -11.02 -13.18
C LEU A 252 4.08 -12.28 -12.59
N LYS A 253 4.73 -12.91 -11.60
CA LYS A 253 4.16 -14.06 -10.88
C LYS A 253 2.98 -13.67 -10.02
N MET A 254 3.07 -12.52 -9.34
CA MET A 254 2.01 -11.95 -8.50
C MET A 254 0.77 -11.56 -9.29
N GLU A 255 0.91 -11.08 -10.52
CA GLU A 255 -0.16 -10.41 -11.26
C GLU A 255 -1.47 -11.21 -11.29
N ARG A 256 -1.48 -12.46 -11.76
CA ARG A 256 -2.73 -13.24 -11.87
C ARG A 256 -3.28 -13.69 -10.50
N PRO A 257 -2.49 -14.34 -9.63
CA PRO A 257 -2.99 -14.78 -8.33
C PRO A 257 -3.52 -13.62 -7.49
N TYR A 258 -2.85 -12.47 -7.54
CA TYR A 258 -3.22 -11.32 -6.75
C TYR A 258 -4.51 -10.65 -7.26
N GLN A 259 -4.70 -10.54 -8.58
CA GLN A 259 -5.99 -10.05 -9.11
C GLN A 259 -7.15 -11.02 -8.80
N ALA A 260 -6.89 -12.34 -8.83
CA ALA A 260 -7.88 -13.34 -8.44
C ALA A 260 -8.23 -13.22 -6.95
N TRP A 261 -7.22 -13.08 -6.08
CA TRP A 261 -7.42 -12.82 -4.65
C TRP A 261 -8.25 -11.56 -4.40
N ARG A 262 -7.93 -10.44 -5.08
CA ARG A 262 -8.69 -9.19 -4.97
C ARG A 262 -10.14 -9.35 -5.42
N MET A 263 -10.37 -9.98 -6.57
CA MET A 263 -11.72 -10.21 -7.09
C MET A 263 -12.56 -11.06 -6.12
N ASN A 264 -12.02 -12.18 -5.66
CA ASN A 264 -12.72 -13.05 -4.72
C ASN A 264 -12.94 -12.35 -3.36
N SER A 265 -11.94 -11.62 -2.88
CA SER A 265 -12.07 -10.84 -1.63
C SER A 265 -13.15 -9.76 -1.74
N TYR A 266 -13.32 -9.13 -2.91
CA TYR A 266 -14.42 -8.19 -3.15
C TYR A 266 -15.79 -8.87 -2.98
N GLU A 267 -15.97 -10.04 -3.60
CA GLU A 267 -17.24 -10.80 -3.53
C GLU A 267 -17.57 -11.22 -2.08
N GLU A 268 -16.57 -11.72 -1.36
CA GLU A 268 -16.71 -12.11 0.05
C GLU A 268 -17.02 -10.90 0.95
N LEU A 269 -16.36 -9.76 0.73
CA LEU A 269 -16.61 -8.53 1.49
C LEU A 269 -18.01 -7.95 1.21
N GLU A 270 -18.50 -8.05 -0.03
CA GLU A 270 -19.88 -7.69 -0.36
C GLU A 270 -20.88 -8.57 0.40
N ALA A 271 -20.65 -9.89 0.46
CA ALA A 271 -21.48 -10.83 1.21
C ALA A 271 -21.47 -10.51 2.72
N VAL A 272 -20.30 -10.28 3.30
CA VAL A 272 -20.15 -9.85 4.72
C VAL A 272 -20.94 -8.58 5.00
N ARG A 273 -20.87 -7.59 4.10
CA ARG A 273 -21.59 -6.31 4.23
C ARG A 273 -23.11 -6.52 4.17
N GLU A 274 -23.58 -7.37 3.27
CA GLU A 274 -25.00 -7.70 3.15
C GLU A 274 -25.54 -8.38 4.41
N LEU A 275 -24.81 -9.37 4.93
CA LEU A 275 -25.16 -10.06 6.18
C LEU A 275 -25.21 -9.09 7.37
N LYS A 276 -24.21 -8.20 7.50
CA LYS A 276 -24.19 -7.15 8.54
C LYS A 276 -25.39 -6.21 8.41
N ARG A 277 -25.75 -5.78 7.19
CA ARG A 277 -26.92 -4.91 6.93
C ARG A 277 -28.22 -5.59 7.34
N GLN A 278 -28.40 -6.85 6.94
CA GLN A 278 -29.59 -7.62 7.30
C GLN A 278 -29.67 -7.94 8.79
N SER A 279 -28.53 -8.06 9.48
CA SER A 279 -28.48 -8.20 10.94
C SER A 279 -28.92 -6.89 11.61
N ARG A 280 -28.32 -5.76 11.23
CA ARG A 280 -28.66 -4.43 11.78
C ARG A 280 -30.12 -4.05 11.61
N ASN A 281 -30.72 -4.35 10.45
CA ASN A 281 -32.12 -4.00 10.16
C ASN A 281 -33.15 -4.87 10.90
N ARG A 282 -32.75 -5.98 11.54
CA ARG A 282 -33.66 -6.85 12.33
C ARG A 282 -33.36 -6.87 13.83
N THR A 283 -32.17 -6.46 14.28
CA THR A 283 -31.87 -6.29 15.71
C THR A 283 -32.68 -5.15 16.34
N ILE A 284 -33.03 -4.10 15.56
CA ILE A 284 -33.90 -3.00 16.03
C ILE A 284 -35.37 -3.46 16.20
N GLY A 285 -35.80 -4.51 15.49
CA GLY A 285 -37.14 -5.09 15.63
C GLY A 285 -37.28 -6.14 16.74
N GLY A 286 -36.22 -6.41 17.50
CA GLY A 286 -36.22 -7.37 18.62
C GLY A 286 -36.38 -6.73 20.01
N ILE A 287 -36.42 -5.40 20.10
CA ILE A 287 -36.55 -4.65 21.36
C ILE A 287 -37.85 -3.83 21.35
N ILE A 288 -39.00 -4.46 21.09
CA ILE A 288 -40.32 -4.05 21.61
C ILE A 288 -41.16 -5.33 21.77
N ALA A 289 -40.91 -6.11 22.82
CA ALA A 289 -41.86 -7.11 23.32
C ALA A 289 -41.83 -7.18 24.86
N ILE A 290 -41.55 -6.06 25.50
CA ILE A 290 -41.80 -5.87 26.93
C ILE A 290 -42.81 -4.73 27.01
N VAL A 291 -43.91 -4.99 27.70
CA VAL A 291 -45.12 -4.15 27.88
C VAL A 291 -46.23 -4.32 26.84
N ALA A 292 -46.87 -5.49 26.86
CA ALA A 292 -48.34 -5.63 26.75
C ALA A 292 -48.74 -7.05 27.19
N GLY A 293 -48.56 -7.38 28.47
CA GLY A 293 -48.82 -8.74 28.95
C GLY A 293 -49.10 -8.89 30.44
N ILE A 294 -49.38 -7.80 31.17
CA ILE A 294 -49.90 -7.89 32.53
C ILE A 294 -51.06 -6.90 32.67
N ALA A 295 -52.23 -7.33 32.20
CA ALA A 295 -53.52 -6.82 32.62
C ALA A 295 -54.57 -7.94 32.50
N ALA A 296 -54.26 -9.12 33.05
CA ALA A 296 -55.26 -10.19 33.19
C ALA A 296 -54.84 -11.23 34.25
N ALA A 297 -54.48 -10.79 35.45
CA ALA A 297 -54.41 -11.67 36.61
C ALA A 297 -54.56 -10.83 37.89
N GLY A 298 -55.81 -10.54 38.23
CA GLY A 298 -56.14 -9.73 39.39
C GLY A 298 -57.61 -9.82 39.79
N ASN A 299 -57.98 -10.99 40.33
CA ASN A 299 -58.99 -11.22 41.38
C ASN A 299 -60.35 -11.88 41.02
N ASN A 300 -60.50 -13.08 41.59
CA ASN A 300 -61.66 -13.86 42.06
C ASN A 300 -63.09 -13.69 41.48
N GLY A 301 -63.59 -14.80 40.92
CA GLY A 301 -64.99 -15.22 41.03
C GLY A 301 -65.63 -15.77 39.76
N GLY A 302 -65.98 -17.07 39.76
CA GLY A 302 -67.05 -17.64 38.91
C GLY A 302 -66.64 -18.30 37.58
N SER A 303 -66.74 -19.63 37.55
CA SER A 303 -67.03 -20.52 36.41
C SER A 303 -66.83 -20.03 34.96
N SER A 304 -65.93 -20.65 34.21
CA SER A 304 -66.25 -21.35 32.94
C SER A 304 -64.99 -21.93 32.29
N GLN A 305 -65.11 -23.20 31.92
CA GLN A 305 -64.16 -23.99 31.17
C GLN A 305 -63.77 -23.38 29.80
N SER A 306 -62.59 -23.80 29.33
CA SER A 306 -62.14 -23.96 27.94
C SER A 306 -61.89 -22.74 27.05
N ALA A 307 -60.60 -22.43 26.84
CA ALA A 307 -59.95 -22.38 25.52
C ALA A 307 -58.43 -22.12 25.69
N ALA A 308 -57.71 -23.13 26.19
CA ALA A 308 -56.28 -23.19 25.99
C ALA A 308 -56.02 -23.66 24.54
N ALA A 309 -55.54 -22.78 23.67
CA ALA A 309 -54.68 -23.08 22.52
C ALA A 309 -54.43 -21.83 21.66
N VAL A 310 -53.48 -20.97 22.04
CA VAL A 310 -52.44 -20.53 21.10
C VAL A 310 -51.14 -20.46 21.89
N SER A 311 -50.21 -21.26 21.39
CA SER A 311 -48.93 -21.64 21.94
C SER A 311 -47.93 -20.49 22.05
N ILE A 312 -47.12 -20.59 23.10
CA ILE A 312 -45.74 -20.11 23.18
C ILE A 312 -45.03 -20.51 21.87
N GLY A 313 -44.87 -19.58 20.94
CA GLY A 313 -44.33 -19.87 19.61
C GLY A 313 -43.67 -18.71 18.88
N ALA A 314 -43.58 -17.51 19.48
CA ALA A 314 -43.03 -16.33 18.80
C ALA A 314 -41.57 -16.00 19.20
N GLY A 315 -41.10 -16.46 20.37
CA GLY A 315 -39.76 -16.09 20.89
C GLY A 315 -38.60 -17.00 20.46
N ALA A 316 -38.85 -18.28 20.17
CA ALA A 316 -37.79 -19.27 19.90
C ALA A 316 -37.27 -19.27 18.45
N LEU A 317 -38.07 -18.78 17.49
CA LEU A 317 -37.67 -18.73 16.07
C LEU A 317 -36.73 -17.55 15.77
N LEU A 318 -36.68 -16.54 16.64
CA LEU A 318 -35.87 -15.33 16.42
C LEU A 318 -34.40 -15.51 16.82
N ILE A 319 -34.09 -16.37 17.79
CA ILE A 319 -32.70 -16.69 18.22
C ILE A 319 -31.96 -17.53 17.16
N LYS A 320 -32.68 -18.43 16.46
CA LYS A 320 -32.08 -19.30 15.42
C LYS A 320 -31.48 -18.49 14.26
N SER A 321 -32.10 -17.37 13.91
CA SER A 321 -31.65 -16.52 12.80
C SER A 321 -30.34 -15.79 13.10
N GLY A 322 -30.12 -15.34 14.34
CA GLY A 322 -28.88 -14.66 14.74
C GLY A 322 -27.68 -15.61 14.78
N LEU A 323 -27.87 -16.82 15.31
CA LEU A 323 -26.82 -17.85 15.33
C LEU A 323 -26.47 -18.35 13.92
N ALA A 324 -27.47 -18.60 13.08
CA ALA A 324 -27.24 -19.00 11.69
C ALA A 324 -26.47 -17.93 10.89
N LYS A 325 -26.83 -16.65 11.05
CA LYS A 325 -26.10 -15.54 10.42
C LYS A 325 -24.68 -15.36 10.95
N LYS A 326 -24.44 -15.64 12.24
CA LYS A 326 -23.09 -15.63 12.80
C LYS A 326 -22.24 -16.76 12.19
N ALA A 327 -22.82 -17.95 12.02
CA ALA A 327 -22.16 -19.06 11.35
C ALA A 327 -21.90 -18.75 9.86
N GLU A 328 -22.86 -18.17 9.15
CA GLU A 328 -22.71 -17.73 7.75
C GLU A 328 -21.64 -16.65 7.61
N LEU A 329 -21.62 -15.65 8.50
CA LEU A 329 -20.55 -14.66 8.56
C LEU A 329 -19.19 -15.34 8.72
N GLN A 330 -19.07 -16.31 9.64
CA GLN A 330 -17.81 -17.01 9.89
C GLN A 330 -17.31 -17.75 8.64
N ILE A 331 -18.20 -18.37 7.84
CA ILE A 331 -17.82 -19.04 6.59
C ILE A 331 -17.14 -18.06 5.63
N HIS A 332 -17.69 -16.86 5.45
CA HIS A 332 -17.08 -15.84 4.59
C HIS A 332 -15.74 -15.33 5.16
N LYS A 333 -15.59 -15.28 6.49
CA LYS A 333 -14.30 -14.96 7.12
C LYS A 333 -13.24 -16.03 6.82
N ASP A 334 -13.61 -17.29 6.97
CA ASP A 334 -12.72 -18.43 6.72
C ASP A 334 -12.31 -18.48 5.24
N ALA A 335 -13.23 -18.16 4.31
CA ALA A 335 -12.94 -18.04 2.89
C ALA A 335 -11.90 -16.95 2.58
N LEU A 336 -11.95 -15.78 3.23
CA LEU A 336 -10.93 -14.73 3.07
C LEU A 336 -9.54 -15.21 3.50
N ILE A 337 -9.46 -15.97 4.60
CA ILE A 337 -8.20 -16.55 5.09
C ILE A 337 -7.66 -17.58 4.09
N GLU A 338 -8.52 -18.47 3.59
CA GLU A 338 -8.14 -19.48 2.59
C GLU A 338 -7.64 -18.83 1.29
N LEU A 339 -8.27 -17.74 0.84
CA LEU A 339 -7.83 -16.97 -0.32
C LEU A 339 -6.43 -16.37 -0.10
N GLY A 340 -6.14 -15.85 1.10
CA GLY A 340 -4.81 -15.35 1.45
C GLY A 340 -3.74 -16.43 1.45
N GLN A 341 -4.05 -17.59 2.04
CA GLN A 341 -3.15 -18.76 2.05
C GLN A 341 -2.88 -19.29 0.63
N SER A 342 -3.91 -19.29 -0.23
CA SER A 342 -3.75 -19.67 -1.64
C SER A 342 -2.85 -18.69 -2.40
N LEU A 343 -2.94 -17.38 -2.11
CA LEU A 343 -2.06 -16.39 -2.71
C LEU A 343 -0.62 -16.57 -2.22
N GLU A 344 -0.42 -16.77 -0.92
CA GLU A 344 0.90 -17.04 -0.32
C GLU A 344 1.57 -18.26 -0.97
N ALA A 345 0.85 -19.38 -1.08
CA ALA A 345 1.36 -20.59 -1.72
C ALA A 345 1.70 -20.39 -3.20
N ALA A 346 1.02 -19.49 -3.90
CA ALA A 346 1.28 -19.20 -5.31
C ALA A 346 2.52 -18.31 -5.54
N VAL A 347 2.98 -17.60 -4.50
CA VAL A 347 3.95 -16.50 -4.59
C VAL A 347 5.26 -16.81 -3.84
N GLU A 348 5.37 -18.02 -3.27
CA GLU A 348 6.44 -18.47 -2.36
C GLU A 348 7.84 -17.87 -2.68
N PRO A 349 8.46 -17.13 -1.72
CA PRO A 349 9.75 -16.50 -1.93
C PRO A 349 10.85 -17.54 -2.16
N ARG A 350 11.70 -17.33 -3.17
CA ARG A 350 12.87 -18.17 -3.42
C ARG A 350 14.14 -17.48 -2.94
N VAL A 351 15.07 -18.26 -2.40
CA VAL A 351 16.47 -17.81 -2.21
C VAL A 351 16.99 -17.41 -3.58
N ILE A 352 17.46 -16.17 -3.67
CA ILE A 352 18.06 -15.64 -4.90
C ILE A 352 19.56 -15.93 -4.81
N GLU A 353 20.12 -16.37 -5.92
CA GLU A 353 21.56 -16.49 -6.10
C GLU A 353 21.95 -15.64 -7.31
N LEU A 354 22.80 -14.64 -7.08
CA LEU A 354 23.37 -13.84 -8.16
C LEU A 354 24.81 -14.27 -8.35
N GLU A 355 25.13 -14.71 -9.56
CA GLU A 355 26.49 -15.12 -9.95
C GLU A 355 27.13 -14.03 -10.82
N ASN A 356 28.28 -13.51 -10.40
CA ASN A 356 29.15 -12.76 -11.31
C ASN A 356 30.61 -13.21 -11.18
N ARG A 357 31.03 -14.03 -12.15
CA ARG A 357 32.37 -14.52 -12.53
C ARG A 357 33.33 -15.08 -11.46
N THR A 358 33.08 -14.88 -10.17
CA THR A 358 33.78 -15.57 -9.06
C THR A 358 33.04 -15.51 -7.71
N ILE A 359 31.92 -14.79 -7.58
CA ILE A 359 31.26 -14.51 -6.29
C ILE A 359 29.75 -14.80 -6.37
N THR A 360 29.23 -15.49 -5.35
CA THR A 360 27.80 -15.80 -5.19
C THR A 360 27.23 -15.00 -4.01
N LEU A 361 26.15 -14.26 -4.26
CA LEU A 361 25.40 -13.54 -3.22
C LEU A 361 24.11 -14.30 -2.90
N THR A 362 23.80 -14.49 -1.62
CA THR A 362 22.70 -15.36 -1.18
C THR A 362 21.73 -14.63 -0.24
N GLY A 363 20.50 -15.12 -0.17
CA GLY A 363 19.45 -14.57 0.70
C GLY A 363 18.41 -13.75 -0.05
N ASN A 364 17.67 -12.91 0.68
CA ASN A 364 16.72 -11.99 0.08
C ASN A 364 17.45 -10.79 -0.57
N VAL A 365 16.69 -9.99 -1.32
CA VAL A 365 17.18 -8.86 -2.12
C VAL A 365 17.94 -7.82 -1.26
N GLU A 366 17.50 -7.61 -0.02
CA GLU A 366 18.17 -6.70 0.93
C GLU A 366 19.50 -7.27 1.43
N ALA A 367 19.52 -8.52 1.86
CA ALA A 367 20.73 -9.21 2.32
C ALA A 367 21.78 -9.29 1.21
N GLN A 368 21.35 -9.54 -0.02
CA GLN A 368 22.24 -9.55 -1.17
C GLN A 368 22.82 -8.16 -1.46
N TYR A 369 22.01 -7.10 -1.39
CA TYR A 369 22.52 -5.73 -1.56
C TYR A 369 23.52 -5.33 -0.47
N ALA A 370 23.26 -5.73 0.78
CA ALA A 370 24.21 -5.50 1.88
C ALA A 370 25.56 -6.21 1.63
N GLN A 371 25.54 -7.47 1.15
CA GLN A 371 26.75 -8.20 0.77
C GLN A 371 27.46 -7.53 -0.42
N TRP A 372 26.71 -7.08 -1.42
CA TRP A 372 27.25 -6.35 -2.56
C TRP A 372 27.96 -5.05 -2.14
N LYS A 373 27.38 -4.29 -1.21
CA LYS A 373 27.99 -3.07 -0.68
C LYS A 373 29.30 -3.34 0.07
N VAL A 374 29.40 -4.48 0.77
CA VAL A 374 30.67 -4.92 1.39
C VAL A 374 31.70 -5.21 0.30
N LEU A 375 31.34 -5.96 -0.74
CA LEU A 375 32.23 -6.27 -1.85
C LEU A 375 32.73 -5.01 -2.58
N LEU A 376 31.85 -4.04 -2.83
CA LEU A 376 32.25 -2.77 -3.45
C LEU A 376 33.26 -2.01 -2.58
N ARG A 377 33.13 -2.06 -1.25
CA ARG A 377 34.09 -1.44 -0.33
C ARG A 377 35.44 -2.15 -0.41
N ASP A 378 35.45 -3.47 -0.46
CA ASP A 378 36.69 -4.26 -0.58
C ASP A 378 37.42 -3.95 -1.89
N ILE A 379 36.69 -3.87 -3.01
CA ILE A 379 37.24 -3.46 -4.32
C ILE A 379 37.84 -2.06 -4.23
N TYR A 380 37.13 -1.11 -3.63
CA TYR A 380 37.64 0.26 -3.46
C TYR A 380 38.93 0.31 -2.63
N GLN A 381 39.01 -0.44 -1.52
CA GLN A 381 40.21 -0.49 -0.68
C GLN A 381 41.39 -1.15 -1.39
N ALA A 382 41.16 -2.23 -2.14
CA ALA A 382 42.20 -2.88 -2.94
C ALA A 382 42.76 -1.94 -4.02
N GLU A 383 41.89 -1.20 -4.72
CA GLU A 383 42.29 -0.20 -5.72
C GLU A 383 43.01 1.02 -5.10
N ARG A 384 42.83 1.28 -3.80
CA ARG A 384 43.53 2.33 -3.05
C ARG A 384 44.89 1.87 -2.51
N GLY A 385 44.97 0.64 -2.00
CA GLY A 385 46.18 0.06 -1.40
C GLY A 385 47.18 -0.51 -2.41
N GLY A 386 46.76 -0.71 -3.66
CA GLY A 386 47.65 -1.07 -4.77
C GLY A 386 48.42 0.12 -5.32
N ILE A 387 49.47 0.54 -4.61
CA ILE A 387 50.61 1.33 -5.12
C ILE A 387 51.89 0.63 -4.68
#